data_AF-A0A7C5Z6G6-F1
#
_entry.id   AF-A0A7C5Z6G6-F1
#
_cell.length_a   1.000
_cell.length_b   1.000
_cell.length_c   1.000
_cell.angle_alpha   90.00
_cell.angle_beta   90.00
_cell.angle_gamma   90.00
#
_symmetry.space_group_name_H-M   'P 1'
#
loop_
_entity.id
_entity.type
_entity.pdbx_description
1 polymer ?
#
loop_
_entity_poly.entity_id
_entity_poly.type
_entity_poly.pdbx_seq_one_letter_code
_entity_poly.pdbx_strand_id
1 'polypeptide(L)' 'MVYDPILLSNDIEKYVIYMKDSKILRKYYKFRATKFYGGSATGDVVGCNLRCKFCWSWHLNTPFSFKKYRFLYRF' A
#
# COMPACT_ATOMS: atom_id res chain seq x y z
N MET A 1 -12.56 21.18 -6.92
CA MET A 1 -12.36 19.72 -6.93
C MET A 1 -12.34 19.28 -5.48
N VAL A 2 -13.42 18.69 -5.00
CA VAL A 2 -13.52 18.27 -3.59
C VAL A 2 -12.78 16.93 -3.47
N TYR A 3 -11.69 16.93 -2.73
CA TYR A 3 -10.92 15.74 -2.44
C TYR A 3 -11.47 15.10 -1.17
N ASP A 4 -12.18 13.97 -1.31
CA ASP A 4 -12.65 13.20 -0.17
C ASP A 4 -11.73 12.00 0.08
N PRO A 5 -10.91 12.01 1.15
CA PRO A 5 -10.01 10.91 1.47
C PRO A 5 -10.74 9.64 1.91
N ILE A 6 -11.97 9.73 2.41
CA ILE A 6 -12.76 8.58 2.87
C ILE A 6 -13.28 7.81 1.66
N LEU A 7 -13.89 8.52 0.70
CA LEU A 7 -14.33 7.90 -0.55
C LEU A 7 -13.17 7.21 -1.28
N LEU A 8 -12.02 7.91 -1.39
CA LEU A 8 -10.84 7.33 -2.00
C LEU A 8 -10.31 6.12 -1.23
N SER A 9 -10.35 6.14 0.11
CA SER A 9 -9.95 5.01 0.94
C SER A 9 -10.78 3.78 0.62
N ASN A 10 -12.11 3.92 0.59
CA ASN A 10 -13.04 2.83 0.29
C ASN A 10 -12.81 2.24 -1.10
N ASP A 11 -12.46 3.07 -2.09
CA ASP A 11 -12.15 2.59 -3.43
C ASP A 11 -10.81 1.86 -3.53
N ILE A 12 -9.78 2.36 -2.85
CA ILE A 12 -8.46 1.74 -2.85
C ILE A 12 -8.45 0.43 -2.07
N GLU A 13 -9.20 0.36 -0.97
CA GLU A 13 -9.32 -0.81 -0.11
C GLU A 13 -9.68 -2.08 -0.89
N LYS A 14 -10.62 -1.97 -1.83
CA LYS A 14 -11.04 -3.06 -2.74
C LYS A 14 -9.89 -3.72 -3.50
N TYR A 15 -8.79 -3.00 -3.71
CA TYR A 15 -7.63 -3.47 -4.46
C TYR A 15 -6.44 -3.86 -3.59
N VAL A 16 -6.28 -3.23 -2.43
CA VAL A 16 -5.06 -3.36 -1.61
C VAL A 16 -5.26 -4.18 -0.35
N ILE A 17 -6.51 -4.46 0.03
CA ILE A 17 -6.89 -5.32 1.15
C ILE A 17 -7.52 -6.62 0.63
N TYR A 18 -7.23 -7.73 1.30
CA TYR A 18 -7.82 -9.03 1.03
C TYR A 18 -8.03 -9.81 2.34
N MET A 19 -9.19 -10.44 2.48
CA MET A 19 -9.53 -11.28 3.62
C MET A 19 -9.14 -12.73 3.35
N LYS A 20 -8.40 -13.35 4.28
CA LYS A 20 -8.12 -14.79 4.25
C LYS A 20 -8.06 -15.34 5.68
N ASP A 21 -8.74 -16.47 5.92
CA ASP A 21 -8.71 -17.18 7.20
C ASP A 21 -9.01 -16.25 8.40
N SER A 22 -10.02 -15.38 8.24
CA SER A 22 -10.39 -14.34 9.22
C SER A 22 -9.31 -13.28 9.51
N LYS A 23 -8.29 -13.16 8.65
CA LYS A 23 -7.23 -12.15 8.73
C LYS A 23 -7.32 -11.16 7.57
N ILE A 24 -7.06 -9.90 7.89
CA ILE A 24 -6.92 -8.81 6.91
C ILE A 24 -5.47 -8.81 6.41
N LEU A 25 -5.30 -8.95 5.11
CA LEU A 25 -4.00 -8.90 4.44
C LEU A 25 -3.92 -7.65 3.58
N ARG A 26 -2.71 -7.06 3.50
CA ARG A 26 -2.43 -5.88 2.70
C ARG A 26 -1.38 -6.17 1.63
N LYS A 27 -1.49 -5.52 0.47
CA LYS A 27 -0.44 -5.55 -0.56
C LYS A 27 0.77 -4.71 -0.16
N TYR A 28 1.95 -5.33 -0.25
CA TYR A 28 3.25 -4.69 -0.12
C TYR A 28 4.01 -4.78 -1.45
N TYR A 29 4.79 -3.76 -1.76
CA TYR A 29 5.67 -3.73 -2.92
C TYR A 29 7.06 -4.29 -2.58
N LYS A 30 7.62 -3.85 -1.45
CA LYS A 30 9.02 -4.11 -1.09
C LYS A 30 9.17 -4.23 0.41
N PHE A 31 9.96 -5.21 0.82
CA PHE A 31 10.50 -5.29 2.17
C PHE A 31 12.00 -5.02 2.14
N ARG A 32 12.49 -4.23 3.08
CA ARG A 32 13.91 -3.92 3.24
C ARG A 32 14.30 -3.92 4.71
N ALA A 33 15.44 -4.53 5.02
CA ALA A 33 16.10 -4.28 6.29
C ALA A 33 16.85 -2.95 6.20
N THR A 34 16.73 -2.10 7.22
CA THR A 34 17.52 -0.88 7.34
C THR A 34 18.31 -0.92 8.64
N LYS A 35 19.47 -0.26 8.67
CA LYS A 35 20.35 -0.20 9.86
C LYS A 35 19.98 0.95 10.80
N PHE A 36 18.93 1.71 10.49
CA PHE A 36 18.48 2.82 11.31
C PHE A 36 17.88 2.31 12.62
N TYR A 37 18.09 3.06 13.71
CA TYR A 37 17.53 2.80 15.03
C TYR A 37 17.84 1.40 15.62
N GLY A 38 19.06 0.89 15.40
CA GLY A 38 19.44 -0.44 15.89
C GLY A 38 18.99 -1.60 15.00
N GLY A 39 18.40 -1.31 13.83
CA GLY A 39 17.92 -2.30 12.88
C GLY A 39 16.40 -2.29 12.79
N SER A 40 15.85 -2.13 11.58
CA SER A 40 14.41 -2.16 11.35
C SER A 40 14.03 -2.89 10.07
N ALA A 41 12.89 -3.58 10.10
CA ALA A 41 12.25 -4.12 8.90
C ALA A 41 11.22 -3.11 8.39
N THR A 42 11.42 -2.58 7.19
CA THR A 42 10.49 -1.64 6.54
C THR A 42 9.74 -2.35 5.42
N GLY A 43 8.41 -2.21 5.39
CA GLY A 43 7.56 -2.66 4.30
C GLY A 43 6.89 -1.47 3.59
N ASP A 44 7.22 -1.25 2.32
CA ASP A 44 6.55 -0.25 1.50
C ASP A 44 5.20 -0.81 1.01
N VAL A 45 4.12 -0.13 1.38
CA VAL A 45 2.75 -0.53 1.02
C VAL A 45 2.39 -0.10 -0.40
N VAL A 46 1.45 -0.83 -1.00
CA VAL A 46 0.78 -0.43 -2.24
C VAL A 46 -0.51 0.30 -1.89
N GLY A 47 -0.76 1.45 -2.54
CA GLY A 47 -1.97 2.24 -2.39
C GLY A 47 -1.98 3.20 -1.18
N CYS A 48 -2.52 4.39 -1.43
CA CYS A 48 -2.63 5.48 -0.47
C CYS A 48 -3.91 6.29 -0.72
N ASN A 49 -4.64 6.60 0.35
CA ASN A 49 -5.80 7.49 0.36
C ASN A 49 -5.40 8.99 0.32
N LEU A 50 -4.19 9.30 -0.13
CA LEU A 50 -3.67 10.64 -0.42
C LEU A 50 -3.28 10.73 -1.92
N ARG A 51 -3.35 11.95 -2.46
CA ARG A 51 -2.96 12.28 -3.85
C ARG A 51 -2.02 13.49 -3.89
N CYS A 52 -0.99 13.46 -3.06
CA CYS A 52 -0.01 14.53 -2.96
C CYS A 52 0.72 14.75 -4.30
N LYS A 53 0.81 15.99 -4.76
CA LYS A 53 1.53 16.36 -5.99
C LYS A 53 3.03 16.04 -5.94
N PHE A 54 3.60 15.99 -4.74
CA PHE A 54 5.00 15.70 -4.44
C PHE A 54 5.22 14.26 -3.93
N CYS A 55 4.28 13.33 -4.19
CA CYS A 55 4.40 11.97 -3.69
C CYS A 55 5.59 11.24 -4.34
N TRP A 56 6.61 10.92 -3.54
CA TRP A 56 7.76 10.11 -3.97
C TRP A 56 7.35 8.70 -4.44
N SER A 57 6.26 8.15 -3.89
CA SER A 57 5.78 6.79 -4.17
C SER A 57 4.56 6.77 -5.11
N TRP A 58 4.37 7.81 -5.93
CA TRP A 58 3.19 7.98 -6.78
C TRP A 58 2.92 6.78 -7.70
N HIS A 59 3.97 6.13 -8.20
CA HIS A 59 3.87 4.99 -9.12
C HIS A 59 3.19 3.78 -8.46
N LEU A 60 3.28 3.62 -7.14
CA LEU A 60 2.60 2.56 -6.39
C LEU A 60 1.11 2.86 -6.13
N ASN A 61 0.66 4.09 -6.38
CA ASN A 61 -0.71 4.54 -6.16
C ASN A 61 -1.55 4.60 -7.45
N THR A 62 -1.13 3.84 -8.47
CA THR A 62 -1.80 3.76 -9.76
C THR A 62 -2.63 2.47 -9.89
N PRO A 63 -3.74 2.48 -10.66
CA PRO A 63 -4.53 1.26 -10.92
C PRO A 63 -3.70 0.11 -11.51
N PHE A 64 -2.66 0.45 -12.30
CA PHE A 64 -1.73 -0.54 -12.84
C PHE A 64 -0.97 -1.28 -11.74
N SER A 65 -0.38 -0.55 -10.79
CA SER A 65 0.35 -1.13 -9.66
C SER A 65 -0.54 -2.01 -8.78
N PHE A 66 -1.80 -1.63 -8.60
CA PHE A 66 -2.76 -2.41 -7.82
C PHE A 66 -3.02 -3.80 -8.40
N LYS A 67 -2.96 -3.95 -9.74
CA LYS A 67 -3.09 -5.23 -10.44
C LYS A 67 -1.78 -6.00 -10.53
N LYS A 68 -0.65 -5.29 -10.64
CA LYS A 68 0.69 -5.87 -10.76
C LYS A 68 1.14 -6.61 -9.50
N TYR A 69 0.98 -5.99 -8.34
CA TYR A 69 1.49 -6.55 -7.09
C TYR A 69 0.49 -7.54 -6.48
N ARG A 70 0.99 -8.73 -6.16
CA ARG A 70 0.22 -9.80 -5.53
C ARG A 70 0.29 -9.63 -4.00
N PHE A 71 -0.72 -10.13 -3.28
CA PHE A 71 -0.66 -10.18 -1.82
C PHE A 71 0.51 -11.09 -1.41
N LEU A 72 1.58 -10.49 -0.90
CA LEU A 72 2.77 -11.21 -0.48
C LEU A 72 2.54 -11.72 0.95
N TYR A 73 2.34 -13.04 1.08
CA TYR A 73 2.42 -13.79 2.34
C TYR A 73 3.88 -13.98 2.71
N ARG A 74 4.59 -12.92 3.07
CA ARG A 74 5.99 -13.07 3.46
C ARG A 74 6.32 -12.26 4.70
N PHE A 75 5.71 -12.66 5.80
CA PHE A 75 6.35 -12.77 7.11
C PHE A 75 5.80 -14.02 7.81
#